data_AF-A0A535L2G2-F1
#
_entry.id   AF-A0A535L2G2-F1
#
_cell.length_a   1.000
_cell.length_b   1.000
_cell.length_c   1.000
_cell.angle_alpha   90.00
_cell.angle_beta   90.00
_cell.angle_gamma   90.00
#
_symmetry.space_group_name_H-M   'P 1'
#
loop_
_entity.id
_entity.type
_entity.pdbx_description
1 polymer ?
#
loop_
_entity_poly.entity_id
_entity_poly.type
_entity_poly.pdbx_seq_one_letter_code
_entity_poly.pdbx_strand_id
1 'polypeptide(L)'
;MSTPLYRDPDASIEERVENLLSLMTLDEKLAQLGCLWSTAFVSTGNFEPNAVAEMMPHGIGEITRIGASTGLHPQESAALINAIQKVAIERTRLGIPVILHEESTGGFCHRDATVFPQGLGLAATWDPGLVKQVAGV
;
A
#
# COMPACT_ATOMS: atom_id res chain seq x y z
N MET A 1 22.53 8.72 18.30
CA MET A 1 22.81 7.96 17.05
C MET A 1 22.41 8.85 15.89
N SER A 2 23.21 8.92 14.83
CA SER A 2 22.86 9.70 13.63
C SER A 2 21.65 9.08 12.93
N THR A 3 20.77 9.92 12.38
CA THR A 3 19.70 9.46 11.48
C THR A 3 20.33 8.77 10.26
N PRO A 4 19.86 7.58 9.85
CA PRO A 4 20.34 6.93 8.63
C PRO A 4 20.01 7.76 7.39
N LEU A 5 20.88 7.76 6.37
CA LEU A 5 20.73 8.57 5.15
C LEU A 5 19.42 8.29 4.41
N TYR A 6 18.92 7.05 4.38
CA TYR A 6 17.63 6.75 3.72
C TYR A 6 16.42 7.47 4.33
N ARG A 7 16.52 7.94 5.58
CA ARG A 7 15.50 8.72 6.29
C ARG A 7 15.69 10.23 6.15
N ASP A 8 16.76 10.68 5.52
CA ASP A 8 17.00 12.10 5.27
C ASP A 8 16.15 12.56 4.08
N PRO A 9 15.17 13.47 4.26
CA PRO A 9 14.37 13.98 3.16
C PRO A 9 15.14 14.92 2.22
N ASP A 10 16.29 15.44 2.64
CA ASP A 10 17.11 16.39 1.87
C ASP A 10 18.12 15.66 0.96
N ALA A 11 18.35 14.36 1.17
CA ALA A 11 19.19 13.51 0.32
C ALA A 11 18.47 13.09 -0.97
N SER A 12 19.23 12.82 -2.03
CA SER A 12 18.66 12.36 -3.31
C SER A 12 17.97 11.00 -3.17
N ILE A 13 17.02 10.70 -4.07
CA ILE A 13 16.33 9.41 -4.06
C ILE A 13 17.33 8.28 -4.25
N GLU A 14 18.29 8.43 -5.17
CA GLU A 14 19.32 7.45 -5.47
C GLU A 14 20.19 7.14 -4.25
N GLU A 15 20.65 8.16 -3.51
CA GLU A 15 21.44 7.97 -2.28
C GLU A 15 20.63 7.29 -1.18
N ARG A 16 19.35 7.64 -1.04
CA ARG A 16 18.45 7.02 -0.06
C ARG A 16 18.19 5.56 -0.38
N VAL A 17 17.97 5.23 -1.66
CA VAL A 17 17.76 3.86 -2.14
C VAL A 17 19.02 3.02 -1.94
N GLU A 18 20.19 3.50 -2.36
CA GLU A 18 21.45 2.77 -2.19
C GLU A 18 21.77 2.54 -0.71
N ASN A 19 21.59 3.57 0.13
CA ASN A 19 21.77 3.43 1.57
C ASN A 19 20.81 2.39 2.16
N LEU A 20 19.51 2.43 1.81
CA LEU A 20 18.54 1.46 2.30
C LEU A 20 18.89 0.03 1.87
N LEU A 21 19.19 -0.19 0.58
CA LEU A 21 19.54 -1.50 0.03
C LEU A 21 20.82 -2.07 0.64
N SER A 22 21.79 -1.22 0.98
CA SER A 22 23.03 -1.61 1.67
C SER A 22 22.79 -2.09 3.11
N LEU A 23 21.72 -1.59 3.76
CA LEU A 23 21.35 -1.94 5.12
C LEU A 23 20.47 -3.19 5.20
N MET A 24 19.88 -3.62 4.08
CA MET A 24 18.95 -4.75 4.03
C MET A 24 19.65 -6.12 4.05
N THR A 25 19.07 -7.07 4.78
CA THR A 25 19.40 -8.50 4.64
C THR A 25 18.82 -9.06 3.34
N LEU A 26 19.20 -10.29 2.98
CA LEU A 26 18.57 -10.97 1.85
C LEU A 26 17.07 -11.19 2.09
N ASP A 27 16.67 -11.57 3.30
CA ASP A 27 15.26 -11.83 3.64
C ASP A 27 14.40 -10.56 3.55
N GLU A 28 14.93 -9.42 3.97
CA GLU A 28 14.24 -8.13 3.80
C GLU A 28 14.13 -7.75 2.31
N LYS A 29 15.14 -8.06 1.48
CA LYS A 29 15.05 -7.83 0.03
C LYS A 29 13.99 -8.72 -0.61
N LEU A 30 13.93 -9.99 -0.22
CA LEU A 30 12.91 -10.92 -0.68
C LEU A 30 11.50 -10.47 -0.24
N ALA A 31 11.35 -9.98 0.99
CA ALA A 31 10.09 -9.48 1.50
C ALA A 31 9.55 -8.29 0.68
N GLN A 32 10.44 -7.38 0.23
CA GLN A 32 10.04 -6.24 -0.62
C GLN A 32 9.55 -6.65 -2.02
N LEU A 33 9.79 -7.88 -2.47
CA LEU A 33 9.25 -8.43 -3.72
C LEU A 33 7.92 -9.17 -3.54
N GLY A 34 7.42 -9.26 -2.30
CA GLY A 34 6.19 -9.95 -1.96
C GLY A 34 4.97 -9.03 -1.94
N CYS A 35 3.80 -9.62 -2.21
CA CYS A 35 2.50 -8.98 -2.09
C CYS A 35 1.56 -9.88 -1.28
N LEU A 36 0.83 -9.29 -0.33
CA LEU A 36 -0.22 -9.95 0.43
C LEU A 36 -1.58 -9.29 0.21
N TRP A 37 -2.63 -10.08 0.20
CA TRP A 37 -3.99 -9.54 0.21
C TRP A 37 -4.32 -9.06 1.62
N SER A 38 -5.01 -7.93 1.72
CA SER A 38 -5.43 -7.33 3.00
C SER A 38 -6.22 -8.31 3.88
N THR A 39 -6.97 -9.23 3.26
CA THR A 39 -7.76 -10.28 3.92
C THR A 39 -6.91 -11.21 4.78
N ALA A 40 -5.61 -11.36 4.48
CA ALA A 40 -4.69 -12.15 5.28
C ALA A 40 -4.51 -11.55 6.69
N PHE A 41 -4.70 -10.23 6.85
CA PHE A 41 -4.52 -9.52 8.12
C PHE A 41 -5.80 -9.38 8.95
N VAL A 42 -6.94 -9.84 8.42
CA VAL A 42 -8.26 -9.74 9.05
C VAL A 42 -9.03 -11.07 9.01
N SER A 43 -8.35 -12.20 8.78
CA SER A 43 -9.01 -13.48 8.49
C SER A 43 -9.86 -14.05 9.64
N THR A 44 -9.72 -13.53 10.87
CA THR A 44 -10.53 -13.87 12.05
C THR A 44 -11.59 -12.81 12.40
N GLY A 45 -11.78 -11.81 11.52
CA GLY A 45 -12.73 -10.71 11.71
C GLY A 45 -12.16 -9.49 12.43
N ASN A 46 -10.97 -9.60 13.04
CA ASN A 46 -10.31 -8.49 13.74
C ASN A 46 -8.84 -8.36 13.31
N PHE A 47 -8.36 -7.11 13.27
CA PHE A 47 -6.95 -6.81 13.06
C PHE A 47 -6.16 -6.99 14.37
N GLU A 48 -5.15 -7.85 14.35
CA GLU A 48 -4.29 -8.14 15.50
C GLU A 48 -2.83 -7.78 15.20
N PRO A 49 -2.27 -6.68 15.75
CA PRO A 49 -0.95 -6.17 15.39
C PRO A 49 0.19 -7.20 15.53
N ASN A 50 0.12 -8.07 16.54
CA ASN A 50 1.15 -9.08 16.78
C ASN A 50 1.11 -10.19 15.73
N ALA A 51 -0.08 -10.69 15.37
CA ALA A 51 -0.23 -11.68 14.32
C ALA A 51 0.25 -11.12 12.97
N VAL A 52 -0.06 -9.86 12.69
CA VAL A 52 0.43 -9.18 11.49
C VAL A 52 1.95 -9.04 11.50
N ALA A 53 2.56 -8.68 12.63
CA ALA A 53 4.03 -8.60 12.75
C ALA A 53 4.70 -9.98 12.54
N GLU A 54 4.08 -11.06 13.01
CA GLU A 54 4.55 -12.43 12.77
C GLU A 54 4.42 -12.86 11.30
N MET A 55 3.44 -12.35 10.57
CA MET A 55 3.26 -12.61 9.13
C MET A 55 4.25 -11.86 8.26
N MET A 56 4.70 -10.67 8.68
CA MET A 56 5.66 -9.85 7.95
C MET A 56 6.86 -9.45 8.82
N PRO A 57 7.66 -10.43 9.31
CA PRO A 57 8.75 -10.19 10.25
C PRO A 57 9.88 -9.33 9.66
N HIS A 58 9.98 -9.30 8.33
CA HIS A 58 10.92 -8.48 7.56
C HIS A 58 10.22 -7.35 6.77
N GLY A 59 8.96 -7.06 7.09
CA GLY A 59 8.07 -6.25 6.29
C GLY A 59 7.50 -7.01 5.08
N ILE A 60 6.91 -6.28 4.16
CA ILE A 60 6.39 -6.76 2.87
C ILE A 60 6.45 -5.58 1.89
N GLY A 61 6.58 -5.84 0.59
CA GLY A 61 6.60 -4.77 -0.41
C GLY A 61 5.22 -4.17 -0.62
N GLU A 62 4.24 -5.04 -0.88
CA GLU A 62 2.92 -4.64 -1.34
C GLU A 62 1.80 -5.26 -0.51
N ILE A 63 0.71 -4.49 -0.36
CA ILE A 63 -0.56 -4.98 0.16
C ILE A 63 -1.66 -4.55 -0.80
N THR A 64 -2.55 -5.49 -1.13
CA THR A 64 -3.62 -5.27 -2.11
C THR A 64 -5.00 -5.55 -1.57
N ARG A 65 -6.03 -5.16 -2.34
CA ARG A 65 -7.41 -5.59 -2.17
C ARG A 65 -8.08 -5.13 -0.88
N ILE A 66 -7.66 -3.99 -0.33
CA ILE A 66 -8.29 -3.42 0.86
C ILE A 66 -9.76 -3.04 0.61
N GLY A 67 -10.08 -2.49 -0.56
CA GLY A 67 -11.44 -2.06 -0.87
C GLY A 67 -12.27 -3.20 -1.43
N ALA A 68 -11.70 -3.93 -2.38
CA ALA A 68 -12.43 -4.94 -3.13
C ALA A 68 -12.72 -6.22 -2.33
N SER A 69 -11.95 -6.53 -1.27
CA SER A 69 -12.02 -7.85 -0.61
C SER A 69 -12.34 -7.83 0.89
N THR A 70 -12.39 -6.66 1.54
CA THR A 70 -12.71 -6.59 2.98
C THR A 70 -14.19 -6.30 3.25
N GLY A 71 -14.91 -5.66 2.31
CA GLY A 71 -16.30 -5.22 2.50
C GLY A 71 -16.48 -4.03 3.44
N LEU A 72 -15.37 -3.48 3.95
CA LEU A 72 -15.33 -2.31 4.82
C LEU A 72 -15.82 -1.04 4.11
N HIS A 73 -16.31 -0.09 4.88
CA HIS A 73 -16.57 1.27 4.41
C HIS A 73 -15.27 2.10 4.34
N PRO A 74 -15.23 3.19 3.56
CA PRO A 74 -13.97 3.92 3.29
C PRO A 74 -13.19 4.34 4.54
N GLN A 75 -13.86 4.82 5.59
CA GLN A 75 -13.21 5.22 6.84
C GLN A 75 -12.59 4.03 7.58
N GLU A 76 -13.24 2.87 7.55
CA GLU A 76 -12.76 1.64 8.19
C GLU A 76 -11.56 1.08 7.43
N SER A 77 -11.58 1.10 6.10
CA SER A 77 -10.43 0.75 5.27
C SER A 77 -9.23 1.64 5.56
N ALA A 78 -9.44 2.96 5.65
CA ALA A 78 -8.37 3.90 6.01
C ALA A 78 -7.79 3.60 7.41
N ALA A 79 -8.64 3.29 8.39
CA ALA A 79 -8.19 2.91 9.73
C ALA A 79 -7.37 1.62 9.72
N LEU A 80 -7.80 0.60 8.97
CA LEU A 80 -7.09 -0.66 8.82
C LEU A 80 -5.73 -0.47 8.15
N ILE A 81 -5.65 0.30 7.06
CA ILE A 81 -4.39 0.62 6.38
C ILE A 81 -3.42 1.33 7.34
N ASN A 82 -3.89 2.32 8.08
CA ASN A 82 -3.07 3.04 9.05
C ASN A 82 -2.51 2.09 10.13
N ALA A 83 -3.33 1.15 10.59
CA ALA A 83 -2.92 0.15 11.56
C ALA A 83 -1.84 -0.80 10.98
N ILE A 84 -2.01 -1.25 9.73
CA ILE A 84 -1.02 -2.08 9.02
C ILE A 84 0.29 -1.32 8.79
N GLN A 85 0.24 -0.08 8.30
CA GLN A 85 1.41 0.77 8.11
C GLN A 85 2.18 0.98 9.42
N LYS A 86 1.45 1.16 10.54
CA LYS A 86 2.06 1.26 11.87
C LYS A 86 2.86 0.01 12.23
N VAL A 87 2.36 -1.18 11.92
CA VAL A 87 3.12 -2.42 12.13
C VAL A 87 4.36 -2.45 11.23
N ALA A 88 4.23 -2.16 9.94
CA ALA A 88 5.36 -2.14 9.01
C ALA A 88 6.46 -1.17 9.45
N ILE A 89 6.09 0.03 9.94
CA ILE A 89 7.02 1.08 10.35
C ILE A 89 7.62 0.84 11.74
N GLU A 90 6.81 0.41 12.72
CA GLU A 90 7.23 0.33 14.13
C GLU A 90 7.70 -1.06 14.58
N ARG A 91 7.37 -2.12 13.84
CA ARG A 91 7.67 -3.51 14.23
C ARG A 91 8.67 -4.19 13.30
N THR A 92 9.18 -3.50 12.28
CA THR A 92 10.28 -3.99 11.44
C THR A 92 11.55 -3.16 11.67
N ARG A 93 12.71 -3.76 11.42
CA ARG A 93 14.02 -3.15 11.73
C ARG A 93 14.29 -1.85 10.98
N LEU A 94 13.91 -1.79 9.71
CA LEU A 94 14.14 -0.62 8.84
C LEU A 94 12.92 0.30 8.78
N GLY A 95 11.74 -0.17 9.16
CA GLY A 95 10.51 0.63 9.17
C GLY A 95 10.11 1.11 7.77
N ILE A 96 10.26 0.25 6.77
CA ILE A 96 9.90 0.54 5.37
C ILE A 96 8.36 0.48 5.27
N PRO A 97 7.68 1.56 4.81
CA PRO A 97 6.24 1.54 4.62
C PRO A 97 5.85 0.63 3.46
N VAL A 98 4.63 0.11 3.51
CA VAL A 98 4.08 -0.77 2.46
C VAL A 98 3.46 0.03 1.33
N ILE A 99 3.64 -0.44 0.10
CA ILE A 99 2.87 0.05 -1.04
C ILE A 99 1.46 -0.54 -0.93
N LEU A 100 0.47 0.32 -0.77
CA LEU A 100 -0.93 -0.06 -0.88
C LEU A 100 -1.36 0.13 -2.34
N HIS A 101 -1.99 -0.88 -2.92
CA HIS A 101 -2.55 -0.76 -4.26
C HIS A 101 -3.92 -1.42 -4.40
N GLU A 102 -4.75 -0.86 -5.28
CA GLU A 102 -6.09 -1.35 -5.57
C GLU A 102 -6.40 -1.24 -7.07
N GLU A 103 -7.43 -1.96 -7.49
CA GLU A 103 -8.07 -1.82 -8.80
C GLU A 103 -8.72 -0.42 -8.97
N SER A 104 -8.56 0.19 -10.14
CA SER A 104 -9.10 1.53 -10.45
C SER A 104 -9.63 1.73 -11.89
N THR A 105 -9.87 0.67 -12.65
CA THR A 105 -10.28 0.73 -14.08
C THR A 105 -11.61 1.42 -14.32
N GLY A 106 -12.53 1.36 -13.35
CA GLY A 106 -13.83 2.03 -13.37
C GLY A 106 -13.98 3.06 -12.26
N GLY A 107 -12.87 3.61 -11.74
CA GLY A 107 -12.83 4.28 -10.44
C GLY A 107 -12.34 3.35 -9.33
N PHE A 108 -12.06 3.89 -8.15
CA PHE A 108 -11.55 3.13 -7.01
C PHE A 108 -12.47 1.94 -6.68
N CYS A 109 -11.95 0.71 -6.82
CA CYS A 109 -12.71 -0.51 -6.56
C CYS A 109 -12.93 -0.73 -5.06
N HIS A 110 -13.93 -0.04 -4.53
CA HIS A 110 -14.26 -0.04 -3.12
C HIS A 110 -15.76 0.14 -2.94
N ARG A 111 -16.31 -0.46 -1.88
CA ARG A 111 -17.70 -0.24 -1.47
C ARG A 111 -17.95 1.27 -1.25
N ASP A 112 -19.08 1.76 -1.78
CA ASP A 112 -19.50 3.17 -1.69
C ASP A 112 -18.60 4.19 -2.41
N ALA A 113 -17.63 3.74 -3.24
CA ALA A 113 -16.87 4.62 -4.11
C ALA A 113 -17.65 4.97 -5.40
N THR A 114 -17.26 6.07 -6.05
CA THR A 114 -17.82 6.47 -7.35
C THR A 114 -17.45 5.44 -8.42
N VAL A 115 -18.47 4.99 -9.18
CA VAL A 115 -18.29 4.08 -10.31
C VAL A 115 -18.47 4.86 -11.62
N PHE A 116 -17.42 4.88 -12.42
CA PHE A 116 -17.41 5.51 -13.74
C PHE A 116 -17.73 4.51 -14.86
N PRO A 117 -18.07 4.99 -16.08
CA PRO A 117 -18.07 4.14 -17.25
C PRO A 117 -16.72 3.41 -17.39
N GLN A 118 -16.78 2.15 -17.83
CA GLN A 118 -15.56 1.38 -18.13
C GLN A 118 -14.72 2.06 -19.22
N GLY A 119 -13.44 1.69 -19.32
CA GLY A 119 -12.49 2.35 -20.23
C GLY A 119 -12.98 2.50 -21.67
N LEU A 120 -13.74 1.54 -22.21
CA LEU A 120 -14.34 1.65 -23.55
C LEU A 120 -15.41 2.76 -23.63
N GLY A 121 -16.23 2.92 -22.58
CA GLY A 121 -17.23 3.98 -22.49
C GLY A 121 -16.60 5.37 -22.36
N LEU A 122 -15.53 5.48 -21.57
CA LEU A 122 -14.75 6.72 -21.48
C LEU A 122 -14.06 7.04 -22.81
N ALA A 123 -13.51 6.05 -23.51
CA ALA A 123 -12.90 6.24 -24.82
C ALA A 123 -13.89 6.76 -25.88
N ALA A 124 -15.16 6.36 -25.81
CA ALA A 124 -16.20 6.82 -26.72
C ALA A 124 -16.52 8.32 -26.60
N THR A 125 -16.06 8.99 -25.53
CA THR A 125 -16.21 10.44 -25.35
C THR A 125 -15.24 11.24 -26.23
N TRP A 126 -14.10 10.64 -26.63
CA TRP A 126 -12.99 11.32 -27.31
C TRP A 126 -12.47 12.56 -26.56
N ASP A 127 -12.60 12.60 -25.23
CA ASP A 127 -12.20 13.73 -24.40
C ASP A 127 -11.16 13.32 -23.35
N PRO A 128 -9.85 13.47 -23.64
CA PRO A 128 -8.78 13.22 -22.67
C PRO A 128 -8.84 14.14 -21.45
N GLY A 129 -9.41 15.34 -21.59
CA GLY A 129 -9.60 16.28 -20.49
C GLY A 129 -10.60 15.74 -19.46
N LEU A 130 -11.71 15.19 -19.94
CA LEU A 130 -12.70 14.49 -19.11
C LEU A 130 -12.10 13.26 -18.44
N VAL A 131 -11.33 12.43 -19.15
CA VAL A 131 -10.65 11.28 -18.55
C VAL A 131 -9.69 11.71 -17.44
N LYS A 132 -8.97 12.82 -17.63
CA LYS A 132 -8.10 13.40 -16.59
C LYS A 132 -8.89 13.87 -15.36
N GLN A 133 -10.09 14.41 -15.55
CA GLN A 133 -10.98 14.78 -14.43
C GLN A 133 -11.47 13.54 -13.68
N VAL A 134 -11.86 12.48 -14.40
CA VAL A 134 -12.24 11.19 -13.80
C VAL A 134 -11.09 10.58 -13.00
N ALA A 135 -9.85 10.65 -13.50
CA ALA A 135 -8.68 10.14 -12.78
C ALA A 135 -8.22 11.03 -11.61
N GLY A 136 -8.75 12.26 -11.51
CA GLY A 136 -8.36 13.24 -10.50
C GLY A 136 -9.27 13.29 -9.28
N VAL A 137 -10.32 12.44 -9.22
CA VAL A 137 -11.23 12.34 -8.07
C VAL A 137 -10.82 11.25 -7.08
#